data_AF-C7REP3-F1
#
_entry.id   AF-C7REP3-F1
#
_cell.length_a   1.000
_cell.length_b   1.000
_cell.length_c   1.000
_cell.angle_alpha   90.00
_cell.angle_beta   90.00
_cell.angle_gamma   90.00
#
_symmetry.space_group_name_H-M   'P 1'
#
loop_
_entity.id
_entity.type
_entity.pdbx_description
1 polymer ?
#
loop_
_entity_poly.entity_id
_entity_poly.type
_entity_poly.pdbx_seq_one_letter_code
_entity_poly.pdbx_strand_id
1 'polypeptide(L)' 'MNLKNFELMEFITSLVSAILLYVLTIYQYVKSKPYFYLVLIAALLMSANAYLKYKKYKDGRKI' A
#
# COMPACT_ATOMS: atom_id res chain seq x y z
N MET A 1 19.53 14.59 -1.82
CA MET A 1 18.41 14.01 -1.05
C MET A 1 18.87 12.66 -0.51
N ASN A 2 18.65 12.35 0.78
CA ASN A 2 19.20 11.15 1.42
C ASN A 2 18.40 9.90 1.01
N LEU A 3 19.06 8.88 0.42
CA LEU A 3 18.41 7.67 -0.13
C LEU A 3 17.50 6.96 0.90
N LYS A 4 17.94 6.94 2.15
CA LYS A 4 17.21 6.31 3.26
C LYS A 4 15.90 7.03 3.59
N ASN A 5 15.86 8.35 3.40
CA ASN A 5 14.65 9.16 3.59
C ASN A 5 13.66 8.94 2.45
N PHE A 6 14.16 8.74 1.23
CA PHE A 6 13.35 8.42 0.07
C PHE A 6 12.67 7.05 0.22
N GLU A 7 13.41 6.01 0.60
CA GLU A 7 12.86 4.67 0.84
C GLU A 7 11.82 4.65 1.96
N LEU A 8 12.05 5.40 3.04
CA LEU A 8 11.07 5.56 4.12
C LEU A 8 9.79 6.25 3.62
N MET A 9 9.93 7.31 2.82
CA MET A 9 8.80 8.04 2.26
C MET A 9 7.99 7.17 1.28
N GLU A 10 8.66 6.35 0.47
CA GLU A 10 8.00 5.39 -0.40
C GLU A 10 7.22 4.32 0.38
N PHE A 11 7.80 3.82 1.48
CA PHE A 11 7.12 2.88 2.38
C PHE A 11 5.86 3.51 2.98
N ILE A 12 5.99 4.68 3.61
CA ILE A 12 4.87 5.40 4.24
C ILE A 12 3.77 5.68 3.21
N THR A 13 4.13 6.17 2.03
CA THR A 13 3.16 6.46 0.97
C THR A 13 2.41 5.19 0.56
N SER A 14 3.12 4.07 0.38
CA SER A 14 2.49 2.81 -0.02
C SER A 14 1.56 2.26 1.06
N LEU A 15 1.94 2.39 2.34
CA LEU A 15 1.13 2.01 3.48
C LEU A 15 -0.15 2.85 3.58
N VAL A 16 -0.02 4.18 3.49
CA VAL A 16 -1.16 5.11 3.53
C VAL A 16 -2.11 4.83 2.36
N SER A 17 -1.59 4.62 1.15
CA SER A 17 -2.43 4.25 0.00
C SER A 17 -3.16 2.93 0.21
N ALA A 18 -2.50 1.91 0.77
CA ALA A 18 -3.15 0.63 1.08
C ALA A 18 -4.32 0.80 2.06
N ILE A 19 -4.12 1.57 3.13
CA ILE A 19 -5.16 1.89 4.12
C ILE A 19 -6.35 2.59 3.44
N LEU A 20 -6.09 3.61 2.63
CA LEU A 20 -7.14 4.33 1.90
C LEU A 20 -7.92 3.41 0.95
N LEU A 21 -7.24 2.49 0.26
CA LEU A 21 -7.88 1.52 -0.63
C LEU A 21 -8.75 0.53 0.16
N TYR A 22 -8.35 0.11 1.37
CA TYR A 22 -9.21 -0.70 2.22
C TYR A 22 -10.45 0.06 2.69
N VAL A 23 -10.30 1.31 3.13
CA VAL A 23 -11.43 2.17 3.50
C VAL A 23 -12.39 2.33 2.31
N LEU A 24 -11.85 2.58 1.11
CA LEU A 24 -12.65 2.71 -0.11
C LEU A 24 -13.34 1.40 -0.50
N THR A 25 -12.66 0.26 -0.32
CA THR A 25 -13.24 -1.08 -0.56
C THR A 25 -14.43 -1.32 0.36
N ILE A 26 -14.29 -1.05 1.66
CA ILE A 26 -15.36 -1.20 2.65
C ILE A 26 -16.53 -0.28 2.28
N TYR A 27 -16.26 0.98 1.97
CA TYR A 27 -17.29 1.93 1.56
C TYR A 27 -18.06 1.45 0.31
N GLN A 28 -17.35 0.97 -0.71
CA GLN A 28 -17.98 0.45 -1.93
C GLN A 28 -18.76 -0.84 -1.69
N TYR A 29 -18.28 -1.72 -0.83
CA TYR A 29 -18.99 -2.93 -0.42
C TYR A 29 -20.32 -2.59 0.27
N VAL A 30 -20.29 -1.69 1.26
CA VAL A 30 -21.48 -1.23 2.00
C VAL A 30 -22.49 -0.53 1.07
N LYS A 31 -22.01 0.16 0.04
CA LYS A 31 -22.85 0.84 -0.96
C LYS A 31 -23.24 -0.05 -2.15
N SER A 32 -22.96 -1.36 -2.10
CA SER A 32 -23.24 -2.34 -3.16
C SER A 32 -22.74 -1.89 -4.53
N LYS A 33 -21.59 -1.21 -4.58
CA LYS A 33 -20.97 -0.78 -5.84
C LYS A 33 -20.31 -1.99 -6.51
N PRO A 34 -20.48 -2.19 -7.82
CA PRO A 34 -20.07 -3.42 -8.51
C PRO A 34 -18.55 -3.64 -8.55
N TYR A 35 -17.75 -2.59 -8.37
CA TYR A 35 -16.30 -2.62 -8.60
C TYR A 35 -15.46 -2.79 -7.32
N PHE A 36 -16.07 -3.09 -6.16
CA PHE A 36 -15.33 -3.20 -4.90
C PHE A 36 -14.24 -4.28 -4.92
N TYR A 37 -14.44 -5.38 -5.66
CA TYR A 37 -13.43 -6.42 -5.83
C TYR A 37 -12.16 -5.91 -6.52
N LEU A 38 -12.28 -5.01 -7.50
CA LEU A 38 -11.12 -4.42 -8.17
C LEU A 38 -10.30 -3.56 -7.20
N VAL A 39 -10.99 -2.80 -6.35
CA VAL A 39 -10.34 -1.96 -5.33
C VAL A 39 -9.73 -2.81 -4.21
N LEU A 40 -10.35 -3.95 -3.87
CA LEU A 40 -9.79 -4.93 -2.95
C LEU A 40 -8.49 -5.53 -3.48
N ILE A 41 -8.46 -5.92 -4.76
CA ILE A 41 -7.24 -6.44 -5.41
C ILE A 41 -6.15 -5.36 -5.38
N ALA A 42 -6.48 -4.11 -5.70
CA ALA A 42 -5.54 -3.01 -5.61
C ALA A 42 -5.01 -2.80 -4.18
N ALA A 43 -5.86 -2.90 -3.16
CA ALA A 43 -5.46 -2.79 -1.75
C ALA A 43 -4.47 -3.90 -1.35
N LEU A 44 -4.72 -5.14 -1.79
CA LEU A 44 -3.83 -6.28 -1.55
C LEU A 44 -2.47 -6.10 -2.22
N LEU A 45 -2.45 -5.66 -3.48
CA LEU A 45 -1.21 -5.37 -4.22
C LEU A 45 -0.43 -4.22 -3.57
N MET A 46 -1.12 -3.16 -3.15
CA MET A 46 -0.48 -2.04 -2.45
C MET A 46 0.12 -2.46 -1.10
N SER A 47 -0.57 -3.37 -0.39
CA SER A 47 -0.08 -3.94 0.87
C SER A 47 1.16 -4.82 0.67
N ALA A 48 1.16 -5.65 -0.37
CA ALA A 48 2.34 -6.42 -0.75
C ALA A 48 3.52 -5.50 -1.10
N ASN A 49 3.27 -4.43 -1.85
CA ASN A 49 4.28 -3.42 -2.19
C ASN A 49 4.81 -2.70 -0.94
N ALA A 50 3.93 -2.29 -0.01
CA ALA A 50 4.33 -1.68 1.25
C ALA A 50 5.20 -2.62 2.10
N TYR A 51 4.85 -3.91 2.14
CA TYR A 51 5.65 -4.92 2.84
C TYR A 51 7.05 -5.10 2.22
N LEU A 52 7.15 -5.17 0.89
CA LEU A 52 8.45 -5.27 0.21
C LEU A 52 9.33 -4.04 0.49
N LYS A 53 8.74 -2.83 0.48
CA LYS A 53 9.44 -1.58 0.81
C LYS A 53 9.87 -1.52 2.26
N TYR A 54 9.00 -1.93 3.20
CA TYR A 54 9.37 -2.07 4.62
C TYR A 54 10.55 -3.02 4.79
N LYS A 55 10.50 -4.18 4.14
CA LYS A 55 11.58 -5.17 4.18
C LYS A 55 12.87 -4.58 3.64
N LYS A 56 12.84 -3.87 2.51
CA LYS A 56 14.00 -3.18 1.92
C LYS A 56 14.61 -2.16 2.88
N TYR A 57 13.77 -1.30 3.46
CA TYR A 57 14.17 -0.30 4.45
C TYR A 57 14.80 -0.93 5.70
N LYS A 58 14.22 -2.03 6.20
CA LYS A 58 14.66 -2.71 7.43
C LYS A 58 15.94 -3.52 7.23
N ASP A 59 16.05 -4.32 6.16
CA ASP A 59 17.17 -5.22 5.93
C ASP A 59 18.41 -4.51 5.36
N GLY A 60 18.29 -3.25 4.90
CA GLY A 60 19.40 -2.50 4.29
C GLY A 60 19.97 -3.13 3.02
N ARG A 61 19.35 -4.21 2.52
CA ARG A 61 19.75 -4.91 1.30
C ARG A 61 19.16 -4.19 0.09
N LYS A 62 20.03 -3.85 -0.86
CA LYS A 62 19.64 -3.55 -2.24
C LYS A 62 18.99 -4.82 -2.80
N ILE A 63 17.65 -4.88 -2.78
CA ILE A 63 16.89 -5.81 -3.61
C ILE A 63 17.13 -5.41 -5.06
#